data_AF-A0A9E2QGB5-F1
#
_entry.id   AF-A0A9E2QGB5-F1
#
_cell.length_a   1.000
_cell.length_b   1.000
_cell.length_c   1.000
_cell.angle_alpha   90.00
_cell.angle_beta   90.00
_cell.angle_gamma   90.00
#
_symmetry.space_group_name_H-M   'P 1'
#
loop_
_entity.id
_entity.type
_entity.pdbx_description
1 polymer ?
#
loop_
_entity_poly.entity_id
_entity_poly.type
_entity_poly.pdbx_seq_one_letter_code
_entity_poly.pdbx_strand_id
1 'polypeptide(L)'
;MNNNWLKKNTFHHSEFKDIDRLVEEKKRKKIKISLCLPTLNEEKTIAKEIIIMKSELMSRFQLLDEIVVIDSGSTDRTMEIASSYGADVYQADDILPKLKKFKGKGENLWKALYITTGDIIVYLDADIKNIHHRFVYALVGPLLLFDNIKYCKGFYDRPIATDKKKMRPTGGGRVTELVIRPLFSLFFPELTQIMQPLSGEYAGYRELFERIPFPIGYG
;
A
#
# COMPACT_ATOMS: atom_id res chain seq x y z
N MET A 1 1.28 -27.85 6.77
CA MET A 1 0.73 -26.50 6.52
C MET A 1 -0.74 -26.62 6.14
N ASN A 2 -1.61 -25.80 6.73
CA ASN A 2 -3.06 -25.90 6.52
C ASN A 2 -3.44 -25.21 5.19
N ASN A 3 -3.46 -25.96 4.08
CA ASN A 3 -3.82 -25.48 2.72
C ASN A 3 -5.20 -24.80 2.63
N ASN A 4 -5.98 -24.82 3.70
CA ASN A 4 -7.29 -24.18 3.79
C ASN A 4 -7.22 -22.65 3.89
N TRP A 5 -6.15 -22.08 4.46
CA TRP A 5 -6.08 -20.63 4.67
C TRP A 5 -5.86 -19.87 3.36
N LEU A 6 -4.90 -20.30 2.53
CA LEU A 6 -4.68 -19.71 1.20
C LEU A 6 -5.95 -19.68 0.34
N LYS A 7 -6.70 -20.79 0.30
CA LYS A 7 -7.94 -20.88 -0.49
C LYS A 7 -9.03 -19.91 -0.02
N LYS A 8 -9.04 -19.55 1.27
CA LYS A 8 -10.07 -18.69 1.86
C LYS A 8 -9.67 -17.22 1.95
N ASN A 9 -8.38 -16.91 1.92
CA ASN A 9 -7.85 -15.57 2.17
C ASN A 9 -6.99 -15.03 1.01
N THR A 10 -7.04 -15.70 -0.14
CA THR A 10 -6.44 -15.20 -1.39
C THR A 10 -7.57 -14.79 -2.31
N PHE A 11 -7.53 -13.53 -2.75
CA PHE A 11 -8.54 -12.96 -3.62
C PHE A 11 -7.90 -12.45 -4.90
N HIS A 12 -8.65 -12.51 -5.99
CA HIS A 12 -8.31 -11.86 -7.24
C HIS A 12 -9.00 -10.49 -7.32
N HIS A 13 -8.32 -9.47 -7.85
CA HIS A 13 -8.88 -8.11 -7.92
C HIS A 13 -10.23 -8.05 -8.65
N SER A 14 -10.50 -8.98 -9.59
CA SER A 14 -11.76 -9.04 -10.33
C SER A 14 -12.99 -9.31 -9.44
N GLU A 15 -12.80 -9.90 -8.26
CA GLU A 15 -13.87 -10.12 -7.27
C GLU A 15 -14.40 -8.81 -6.69
N PHE A 16 -13.62 -7.73 -6.78
CA PHE A 16 -13.90 -6.41 -6.23
C PHE A 16 -14.06 -5.33 -7.32
N LYS A 17 -14.31 -5.74 -8.56
CA LYS A 17 -14.44 -4.81 -9.71
C LYS A 17 -15.70 -3.93 -9.65
N ASP A 18 -16.69 -4.33 -8.86
CA ASP A 18 -17.90 -3.55 -8.58
C ASP A 18 -17.58 -2.54 -7.47
N ILE A 19 -17.06 -1.38 -7.88
CA ILE A 19 -16.60 -0.34 -6.94
C ILE A 19 -17.79 0.36 -6.27
N ASP A 20 -18.96 0.45 -6.92
CA ASP A 20 -20.16 1.01 -6.33
C ASP A 20 -20.58 0.22 -5.08
N ARG A 21 -20.57 -1.13 -5.17
CA ARG A 21 -20.80 -1.99 -4.01
C ARG A 21 -19.80 -1.72 -2.87
N LEU A 22 -18.52 -1.47 -3.18
CA LEU A 22 -17.53 -1.12 -2.16
C LEU A 22 -17.84 0.24 -1.52
N VAL A 23 -18.25 1.23 -2.29
CA VAL A 23 -18.65 2.55 -1.80
C VAL A 23 -19.90 2.46 -0.92
N GLU A 24 -20.88 1.65 -1.30
CA GLU A 24 -22.08 1.39 -0.49
C GLU A 24 -21.71 0.77 0.87
N GLU A 25 -20.84 -0.24 0.87
CA GLU A 25 -20.39 -0.89 2.11
C GLU A 25 -19.56 0.04 3.00
N LYS A 26 -18.67 0.86 2.39
CA LYS A 26 -17.95 1.94 3.08
C LYS A 26 -18.93 2.89 3.78
N LYS A 27 -19.95 3.36 3.06
CA LYS A 27 -20.99 4.27 3.60
C LYS A 27 -21.81 3.61 4.71
N ARG A 28 -22.23 2.36 4.52
CA ARG A 28 -22.97 1.56 5.52
C ARG A 28 -22.18 1.42 6.81
N LYS A 29 -20.88 1.18 6.72
CA LYS A 29 -19.95 1.07 7.86
C LYS A 29 -19.50 2.42 8.42
N LYS A 30 -19.79 3.54 7.73
CA LYS A 30 -19.37 4.90 8.08
C LYS A 30 -17.85 5.05 8.26
N ILE A 31 -17.09 4.40 7.40
CA ILE A 31 -15.63 4.39 7.45
C ILE A 31 -15.02 5.28 6.37
N LYS A 32 -13.86 5.86 6.69
CA LYS A 32 -13.02 6.64 5.80
C LYS A 32 -11.78 5.85 5.37
N ILE A 33 -11.26 6.15 4.19
CA ILE A 33 -10.12 5.47 3.58
C ILE A 33 -9.08 6.49 3.12
N SER A 34 -7.87 6.38 3.67
CA SER A 34 -6.72 7.20 3.32
C SER A 34 -5.79 6.43 2.40
N LEU A 35 -5.36 7.05 1.30
CA LEU A 35 -4.23 6.57 0.52
C LEU A 35 -2.97 7.33 0.95
N CYS A 36 -1.95 6.60 1.39
CA CYS A 36 -0.63 7.13 1.72
C CYS A 36 0.40 6.69 0.67
N LEU A 37 1.09 7.66 0.09
CA LEU A 37 2.20 7.47 -0.84
C LEU A 37 3.50 7.90 -0.14
N PRO A 38 4.28 6.97 0.45
CA PRO A 38 5.62 7.27 0.90
C PRO A 38 6.53 7.53 -0.31
N THR A 39 7.28 8.63 -0.30
CA THR A 39 8.00 9.09 -1.49
C THR A 39 9.42 9.56 -1.19
N LEU A 40 10.34 9.32 -2.14
CA LEU A 40 11.70 9.87 -2.17
C LEU A 40 12.22 9.92 -3.62
N ASN A 41 12.23 11.10 -4.24
CA ASN A 41 12.66 11.37 -5.62
C ASN A 41 11.87 10.59 -6.70
N GLU A 42 10.55 10.73 -6.70
CA GLU A 42 9.64 10.03 -7.62
C GLU A 42 8.91 10.95 -8.60
N GLU A 43 9.56 12.05 -9.03
CA GLU A 43 8.96 13.06 -9.92
C GLU A 43 8.41 12.49 -11.25
N LYS A 44 8.91 11.31 -11.66
CA LYS A 44 8.56 10.66 -12.94
C LYS A 44 7.28 9.84 -12.89
N THR A 45 6.84 9.43 -11.70
CA THR A 45 5.74 8.47 -11.50
C THR A 45 4.60 9.06 -10.68
N ILE A 46 4.91 9.85 -9.64
CA ILE A 46 3.95 10.31 -8.64
C ILE A 46 2.73 11.04 -9.25
N ALA A 47 2.94 11.86 -10.29
CA ALA A 47 1.87 12.57 -10.98
C ALA A 47 0.79 11.61 -11.52
N LYS A 48 1.23 10.57 -12.24
CA LYS A 48 0.33 9.62 -12.88
C LYS A 48 -0.49 8.84 -11.85
N GLU A 49 0.15 8.46 -10.75
CA GLU A 49 -0.50 7.73 -9.66
C GLU A 49 -1.59 8.58 -9.01
N ILE A 50 -1.28 9.82 -8.61
CA ILE A 50 -2.26 10.74 -8.00
C ILE A 50 -3.42 10.99 -8.95
N ILE A 51 -3.16 11.27 -10.23
CA ILE A 51 -4.21 11.54 -11.22
C ILE A 51 -5.16 10.34 -11.32
N ILE A 52 -4.64 9.12 -11.47
CA ILE A 52 -5.46 7.90 -11.64
C ILE A 52 -6.27 7.61 -10.38
N MET A 53 -5.67 7.74 -9.19
CA MET A 53 -6.38 7.46 -7.94
C MET A 53 -7.45 8.51 -7.68
N LYS A 54 -7.16 9.78 -7.93
CA LYS A 54 -8.12 10.87 -7.74
C LYS A 54 -9.27 10.77 -8.74
N SER A 55 -8.98 10.56 -10.03
CA SER A 55 -10.02 10.49 -11.06
C SER A 55 -10.97 9.32 -10.84
N GLU A 56 -10.43 8.12 -10.57
CA GLU A 56 -11.26 6.92 -10.47
C GLU A 56 -11.83 6.73 -9.06
N LEU A 57 -11.06 6.97 -7.99
CA LEU A 57 -11.43 6.59 -6.63
C LEU A 57 -11.78 7.76 -5.71
N MET A 58 -11.79 8.99 -6.20
CA MET A 58 -12.39 10.12 -5.48
C MET A 58 -13.50 10.78 -6.29
N SER A 59 -13.23 11.11 -7.56
CA SER A 59 -14.18 11.83 -8.42
C SER A 59 -15.27 10.92 -8.99
N ARG A 60 -14.89 9.79 -9.59
CA ARG A 60 -15.84 8.86 -10.22
C ARG A 60 -16.54 7.98 -9.19
N PHE A 61 -15.76 7.32 -8.34
CA PHE A 61 -16.25 6.53 -7.20
C PHE A 61 -15.72 7.15 -5.93
N GLN A 62 -16.57 7.48 -4.95
CA GLN A 62 -16.15 8.12 -3.70
C GLN A 62 -15.56 7.11 -2.69
N LEU A 63 -14.59 6.31 -3.14
CA LEU A 63 -14.00 5.24 -2.33
C LEU A 63 -12.89 5.75 -1.41
N LEU A 64 -11.96 6.55 -1.93
CA LEU A 64 -10.93 7.26 -1.16
C LEU A 64 -11.47 8.60 -0.66
N ASP A 65 -11.08 8.97 0.57
CA ASP A 65 -11.44 10.26 1.18
C ASP A 65 -10.29 11.26 1.13
N GLU A 66 -9.05 10.77 1.11
CA GLU A 66 -7.84 11.60 1.06
C GLU A 66 -6.68 10.86 0.37
N ILE A 67 -5.77 11.63 -0.21
CA ILE A 67 -4.49 11.16 -0.75
C ILE A 67 -3.40 11.99 -0.09
N VAL A 68 -2.57 11.32 0.70
CA VAL A 68 -1.48 11.91 1.46
C VAL A 68 -0.15 11.43 0.89
N VAL A 69 0.76 12.37 0.62
CA VAL A 69 2.14 12.10 0.23
C VAL A 69 3.05 12.44 1.39
N ILE A 70 3.80 11.45 1.88
CA ILE A 70 4.81 11.66 2.91
C ILE A 70 6.18 11.58 2.25
N ASP A 71 6.85 12.72 2.17
CA ASP A 71 8.12 12.89 1.48
C ASP A 71 9.31 12.76 2.44
N SER A 72 10.27 11.91 2.06
CA SER A 72 11.47 11.59 2.87
C SER A 72 12.67 12.53 2.58
N GLY A 73 12.43 13.73 2.04
CA GLY A 73 13.45 14.71 1.69
C GLY A 73 13.91 14.57 0.24
N SER A 74 12.95 14.53 -0.69
CA SER A 74 13.21 14.60 -2.13
C SER A 74 13.97 15.87 -2.50
N THR A 75 14.91 15.72 -3.44
CA THR A 75 15.73 16.81 -3.98
C THR A 75 15.32 17.21 -5.40
N ASP A 76 14.32 16.52 -5.96
CA ASP A 76 13.73 16.79 -7.27
C ASP A 76 12.36 17.49 -7.12
N ARG A 77 11.55 17.54 -8.19
CA ARG A 77 10.25 18.23 -8.15
C ARG A 77 9.10 17.38 -7.58
N THR A 78 9.39 16.28 -6.89
CA THR A 78 8.35 15.34 -6.44
C THR A 78 7.25 16.03 -5.62
N MET A 79 7.61 16.81 -4.60
CA MET A 79 6.64 17.48 -3.72
C MET A 79 5.79 18.52 -4.47
N GLU A 80 6.43 19.33 -5.31
CA GLU A 80 5.76 20.33 -6.15
C GLU A 80 4.73 19.67 -7.07
N ILE A 81 5.15 18.62 -7.78
CA ILE A 81 4.30 17.85 -8.68
C ILE A 81 3.12 17.25 -7.93
N ALA A 82 3.37 16.55 -6.81
CA ALA A 82 2.32 15.92 -6.03
C ALA A 82 1.25 16.93 -5.54
N SER A 83 1.70 18.07 -5.03
CA SER A 83 0.82 19.16 -4.58
C SER A 83 0.02 19.76 -5.74
N SER A 84 0.64 19.95 -6.91
CA SER A 84 -0.05 20.49 -8.10
C SER A 84 -1.20 19.59 -8.62
N TYR A 85 -1.13 18.27 -8.38
CA TYR A 85 -2.21 17.33 -8.69
C TYR A 85 -3.20 17.15 -7.53
N GLY A 86 -2.99 17.90 -6.44
CA GLY A 86 -3.88 18.04 -5.29
C GLY A 86 -3.93 16.81 -4.40
N ALA A 87 -2.77 16.22 -4.13
CA ALA A 87 -2.53 15.42 -2.93
C ALA A 87 -2.08 16.34 -1.79
N ASP A 88 -2.35 15.95 -0.54
CA ASP A 88 -1.83 16.62 0.64
C ASP A 88 -0.38 16.16 0.88
N VAL A 89 0.58 17.07 0.73
CA VAL A 89 2.01 16.74 0.75
C VAL A 89 2.64 17.21 2.05
N TYR A 90 3.36 16.31 2.71
CA TYR A 90 4.06 16.59 3.97
C TYR A 90 5.50 16.11 3.90
N GLN A 91 6.42 16.92 4.39
CA GLN A 91 7.77 16.47 4.63
C GLN A 91 7.82 15.67 5.93
N ALA A 92 8.41 14.48 5.92
CA ALA A 92 8.46 13.61 7.09
C ALA A 92 9.10 14.33 8.30
N ASP A 93 10.10 15.17 8.07
CA ASP A 93 10.80 15.93 9.11
C ASP A 93 9.92 16.98 9.83
N ASP A 94 8.83 17.42 9.21
CA ASP A 94 7.90 18.41 9.77
C ASP A 94 6.81 17.75 10.62
N ILE A 95 6.66 16.42 10.50
CA ILE A 95 5.72 15.64 11.29
C ILE A 95 6.42 15.22 12.59
N LEU A 96 5.84 15.60 13.73
CA LEU A 96 6.44 15.39 15.06
C LEU A 96 7.86 15.99 15.18
N PRO A 97 8.03 17.31 14.94
CA PRO A 97 9.35 17.93 14.78
C PRO A 97 10.20 17.93 16.06
N LYS A 98 9.60 17.63 17.21
CA LYS A 98 10.29 17.50 18.51
C LYS A 98 11.00 16.15 18.69
N LEU A 99 10.68 15.15 17.85
CA LEU A 99 11.29 13.83 17.92
C LEU A 99 12.59 13.80 17.10
N LYS A 100 13.43 12.81 17.41
CA LYS A 100 14.61 12.52 16.60
C LYS A 100 14.17 12.16 15.17
N LYS A 101 14.83 12.77 14.20
CA LYS A 101 14.60 12.51 12.77
C LYS A 101 15.25 11.20 12.36
N PHE A 102 14.48 10.32 11.72
CA PHE A 102 14.98 9.10 11.08
C PHE A 102 14.75 9.17 9.57
N LYS A 103 15.46 8.32 8.83
CA LYS A 103 15.30 8.18 7.38
C LYS A 103 14.76 6.80 7.04
N GLY A 104 14.09 6.71 5.89
CA GLY A 104 13.66 5.47 5.29
C GLY A 104 12.15 5.28 5.30
N LYS A 105 11.69 4.30 4.53
CA LYS A 105 10.27 4.09 4.25
C LYS A 105 9.44 3.90 5.51
N GLY A 106 9.93 3.14 6.48
CA GLY A 106 9.25 2.94 7.77
C GLY A 106 8.89 4.23 8.52
N GLU A 107 9.75 5.25 8.47
CA GLU A 107 9.49 6.56 9.08
C GLU A 107 8.30 7.25 8.40
N ASN A 108 8.24 7.22 7.07
CA ASN A 108 7.13 7.80 6.31
C ASN A 108 5.80 7.07 6.63
N LEU A 109 5.84 5.73 6.64
CA LEU A 109 4.67 4.91 6.91
C LEU A 109 4.11 5.17 8.31
N TRP A 110 4.99 5.25 9.31
CA TRP A 110 4.62 5.54 10.69
C TRP A 110 4.07 6.96 10.87
N LYS A 111 4.76 7.96 10.30
CA LYS A 111 4.33 9.36 10.38
C LYS A 111 3.00 9.63 9.67
N ALA A 112 2.67 8.84 8.65
CA ALA A 112 1.37 8.89 8.01
C ALA A 112 0.22 8.68 9.00
N LEU A 113 0.40 7.90 10.09
CA LEU A 113 -0.64 7.69 11.11
C LEU A 113 -1.07 9.00 11.78
N TYR A 114 -0.17 9.97 11.91
CA TYR A 114 -0.42 11.25 12.59
C TYR A 114 -1.05 12.31 11.67
N ILE A 115 -1.09 12.05 10.37
CA ILE A 115 -1.57 12.99 9.34
C ILE A 115 -2.87 12.51 8.73
N THR A 116 -2.93 11.21 8.40
CA THR A 116 -4.11 10.63 7.78
C THR A 116 -5.27 10.56 8.77
N THR A 117 -6.50 10.63 8.26
CA THR A 117 -7.75 10.62 9.04
C THR A 117 -8.62 9.38 8.83
N GLY A 118 -8.30 8.52 7.85
CA GLY A 118 -9.10 7.36 7.48
C GLY A 118 -9.02 6.21 8.48
N ASP A 119 -10.14 5.51 8.67
CA ASP A 119 -10.23 4.29 9.47
C ASP A 119 -9.48 3.12 8.83
N ILE A 120 -9.36 3.13 7.50
CA ILE A 120 -8.49 2.25 6.73
C ILE A 120 -7.38 3.09 6.11
N ILE A 121 -6.14 2.62 6.22
CA ILE A 121 -4.98 3.22 5.57
C ILE A 121 -4.48 2.25 4.50
N VAL A 122 -4.35 2.75 3.28
CA VAL A 122 -3.75 2.06 2.15
C VAL A 122 -2.38 2.66 1.90
N TYR A 123 -1.34 1.84 1.94
CA TYR A 123 0.01 2.21 1.53
C TYR A 123 0.26 1.67 0.13
N LEU A 124 0.79 2.54 -0.73
CA LEU A 124 1.15 2.21 -2.11
C LEU A 124 2.49 2.86 -2.43
N ASP A 125 3.39 2.12 -3.09
CA ASP A 125 4.67 2.67 -3.53
C ASP A 125 4.47 3.75 -4.60
N ALA A 126 5.33 4.76 -4.56
CA ALA A 126 5.26 5.95 -5.42
C ALA A 126 5.99 5.80 -6.77
N ASP A 127 6.52 4.61 -7.08
CA ASP A 127 7.39 4.31 -8.22
C ASP A 127 6.75 3.34 -9.26
N ILE A 128 5.43 3.19 -9.23
CA ILE A 128 4.69 2.18 -10.00
C ILE A 128 4.39 2.68 -11.42
N LYS A 129 5.23 2.28 -12.38
CA LYS A 129 5.07 2.64 -13.81
C LYS A 129 3.72 2.25 -14.42
N ASN A 130 3.26 1.04 -14.11
CA ASN A 130 2.02 0.45 -14.63
C ASN A 130 0.87 0.54 -13.63
N ILE A 131 0.79 1.67 -12.92
CA ILE A 131 -0.23 1.92 -11.91
C ILE A 131 -1.64 1.83 -12.51
N HIS A 132 -2.57 1.29 -11.71
CA HIS A 132 -3.98 1.23 -12.00
C HIS A 132 -4.76 1.33 -10.68
N HIS A 133 -5.94 1.96 -10.68
CA HIS A 133 -6.79 2.11 -9.49
C HIS A 133 -7.20 0.78 -8.81
N ARG A 134 -6.92 -0.37 -9.44
CA ARG A 134 -7.15 -1.71 -8.87
C ARG A 134 -6.21 -2.04 -7.74
N PHE A 135 -5.05 -1.39 -7.70
CA PHE A 135 -4.10 -1.56 -6.62
C PHE A 135 -4.73 -1.14 -5.28
N VAL A 136 -5.60 -0.13 -5.28
CA VAL A 136 -6.29 0.34 -4.07
C VAL A 136 -7.56 -0.48 -3.83
N TYR A 137 -8.49 -0.55 -4.79
CA TYR A 137 -9.78 -1.21 -4.50
C TYR A 137 -9.63 -2.71 -4.19
N ALA A 138 -8.60 -3.38 -4.74
CA ALA A 138 -8.38 -4.80 -4.45
C ALA A 138 -7.85 -5.05 -3.04
N LEU A 139 -7.13 -4.09 -2.45
CA LEU A 139 -6.68 -4.15 -1.06
C LEU A 139 -7.82 -3.82 -0.09
N VAL A 140 -8.66 -2.86 -0.48
CA VAL A 140 -9.80 -2.38 0.32
C VAL A 140 -10.97 -3.37 0.30
N GLY A 141 -11.22 -4.03 -0.84
CA GLY A 141 -12.34 -4.95 -1.03
C GLY A 141 -12.48 -6.00 0.09
N PRO A 142 -11.43 -6.76 0.43
CA PRO A 142 -11.46 -7.72 1.53
C PRO A 142 -11.80 -7.08 2.88
N LEU A 143 -11.26 -5.88 3.16
CA LEU A 143 -11.47 -5.17 4.42
C LEU A 143 -12.91 -4.66 4.59
N LEU A 144 -13.55 -4.28 3.47
CA LEU A 144 -14.94 -3.81 3.46
C LEU A 144 -15.94 -4.96 3.48
N LEU A 145 -15.69 -6.04 2.74
CA LEU A 145 -16.68 -7.10 2.54
C LEU A 145 -16.60 -8.25 3.55
N PHE A 146 -15.49 -8.39 4.28
CA PHE A 146 -15.29 -9.49 5.23
C PHE A 146 -14.89 -8.94 6.60
N ASP A 147 -15.79 -9.04 7.58
CA ASP A 147 -15.60 -8.44 8.92
C ASP A 147 -14.42 -9.04 9.71
N ASN A 148 -14.01 -10.26 9.37
CA ASN A 148 -12.88 -10.94 9.99
C ASN A 148 -11.51 -10.54 9.41
N ILE A 149 -11.45 -9.76 8.33
CA ILE A 149 -10.20 -9.35 7.69
C ILE A 149 -9.86 -7.92 8.12
N LYS A 150 -8.68 -7.76 8.75
CA LYS A 150 -8.20 -6.46 9.26
C LYS A 150 -6.94 -5.93 8.59
N TYR A 151 -6.30 -6.75 7.76
CA TYR A 151 -5.10 -6.43 7.00
C TYR A 151 -5.13 -7.17 5.66
N CYS A 152 -4.73 -6.50 4.59
CA CYS A 152 -4.64 -7.04 3.24
C CYS A 152 -3.28 -6.69 2.62
N LYS A 153 -2.62 -7.66 2.00
CA LYS A 153 -1.30 -7.50 1.35
C LYS A 153 -1.45 -7.77 -0.14
N GLY A 154 -0.87 -6.90 -0.97
CA GLY A 154 -0.77 -7.09 -2.40
C GLY A 154 0.20 -8.23 -2.75
N PHE A 155 -0.10 -8.96 -3.81
CA PHE A 155 0.83 -9.86 -4.47
C PHE A 155 0.57 -9.82 -5.98
N TYR A 156 1.62 -10.00 -6.76
CA TYR A 156 1.56 -9.90 -8.22
C TYR A 156 2.79 -10.56 -8.83
N ASP A 157 2.65 -11.07 -10.06
CA ASP A 157 3.82 -11.55 -10.78
C ASP A 157 4.74 -10.39 -11.15
N ARG A 158 6.04 -10.54 -10.88
CA ARG A 158 7.07 -9.63 -11.38
C ARG A 158 7.65 -10.23 -12.67
N PRO A 159 7.30 -9.72 -13.86
CA PRO A 159 7.93 -10.16 -15.09
C PRO A 159 9.38 -9.67 -15.11
N ILE A 160 10.33 -10.54 -14.73
CA ILE A 160 11.75 -10.29 -14.97
C ILE A 160 12.04 -10.68 -16.41
N ALA A 161 12.55 -9.75 -17.21
CA ALA A 161 13.00 -10.02 -18.56
C ALA A 161 14.33 -10.82 -18.51
N THR A 162 14.26 -12.12 -18.29
CA THR A 162 15.38 -13.04 -18.55
C THR A 162 15.35 -13.43 -20.01
N ASP A 163 16.11 -12.69 -20.83
CA ASP A 163 16.18 -12.79 -22.29
C ASP A 163 14.86 -12.60 -23.03
N LYS A 164 14.91 -11.89 -24.17
CA LYS A 164 13.81 -11.29 -24.93
C LYS A 164 12.60 -12.16 -25.34
N LYS A 165 12.44 -13.42 -24.89
CA LYS A 165 11.31 -14.29 -25.26
C LYS A 165 10.77 -15.23 -24.16
N LYS A 166 11.26 -15.22 -22.92
CA LYS A 166 10.69 -16.09 -21.85
C LYS A 166 10.46 -15.31 -20.55
N MET A 167 9.21 -14.93 -20.31
CA MET A 167 8.75 -14.54 -18.98
C MET A 167 8.62 -15.80 -18.13
N ARG A 168 9.41 -15.92 -17.07
CA ARG A 168 9.16 -16.90 -16.00
C ARG A 168 8.48 -16.17 -14.85
N PRO A 169 7.36 -16.69 -14.30
CA PRO A 169 6.83 -16.17 -13.04
C PRO A 169 7.89 -16.42 -11.96
N THR A 170 8.52 -15.35 -11.49
CA THR A 170 9.33 -15.36 -10.29
C THR A 170 8.42 -14.92 -9.15
N GLY A 171 8.28 -15.71 -8.09
CA GLY A 171 7.39 -15.41 -6.96
C GLY A 171 7.62 -14.00 -6.38
N GLY A 172 8.46 -13.89 -5.37
CA GLY A 172 8.92 -12.60 -4.84
C GLY A 172 10.23 -12.10 -5.46
N GLY A 173 10.66 -10.90 -5.05
CA GLY A 173 12.02 -10.43 -5.34
C GLY A 173 13.09 -11.30 -4.64
N ARG A 174 14.37 -11.10 -4.99
CA ARG A 174 15.49 -11.87 -4.42
C ARG A 174 15.48 -11.90 -2.88
N VAL A 175 15.23 -10.76 -2.23
CA VAL A 175 15.16 -10.67 -0.75
C VAL A 175 13.98 -11.47 -0.20
N THR A 176 12.83 -11.42 -0.87
CA THR A 176 11.66 -12.20 -0.49
C THR A 176 11.96 -13.70 -0.54
N GLU A 177 12.48 -14.19 -1.67
CA GLU A 177 12.67 -15.64 -1.89
C GLU A 177 13.88 -16.22 -1.15
N LEU A 178 14.99 -15.47 -1.03
CA LEU A 178 16.23 -15.99 -0.46
C LEU A 178 16.41 -15.69 1.03
N VAL A 179 15.67 -14.71 1.58
CA VAL A 179 15.82 -14.29 2.99
C VAL A 179 14.52 -14.45 3.74
N ILE A 180 13.46 -13.74 3.34
CA ILE A 180 12.25 -13.65 4.17
C ILE A 180 11.49 -14.98 4.20
N ARG A 181 11.29 -15.64 3.07
CA ARG A 181 10.55 -16.92 3.06
C ARG A 181 11.28 -18.03 3.85
N PRO A 182 12.62 -18.19 3.74
CA PRO A 182 13.37 -19.08 4.63
C PRO A 182 13.23 -18.70 6.11
N LEU A 183 13.36 -17.42 6.48
CA LEU A 183 13.19 -16.97 7.85
C LEU A 183 11.77 -17.24 8.38
N PHE A 184 10.74 -16.99 7.59
CA PHE A 184 9.36 -17.33 7.95
C PHE A 184 9.21 -18.83 8.12
N SER A 185 9.78 -19.65 7.25
CA SER A 185 9.72 -21.11 7.40
C SER A 185 10.36 -21.63 8.69
N LEU A 186 11.38 -20.94 9.20
CA LEU A 186 12.08 -21.32 10.43
C LEU A 186 11.40 -20.79 11.69
N PHE A 187 10.96 -19.52 11.68
CA PHE A 187 10.55 -18.81 12.89
C PHE A 187 9.05 -18.50 12.96
N PHE A 188 8.37 -18.41 11.81
CA PHE A 188 6.96 -18.01 11.70
C PHE A 188 6.25 -18.81 10.60
N PRO A 189 6.15 -20.15 10.74
CA PRO A 189 5.71 -21.04 9.67
C PRO A 189 4.29 -20.72 9.17
N GLU A 190 3.44 -20.11 9.99
CA GLU A 190 2.10 -19.62 9.64
C GLU A 190 2.14 -18.55 8.55
N LEU A 191 3.20 -17.72 8.51
CA LEU A 191 3.36 -16.61 7.56
C LEU A 191 3.91 -17.04 6.20
N THR A 192 4.35 -18.29 6.05
CA THR A 192 4.89 -18.82 4.78
C THR A 192 3.86 -18.84 3.64
N GLN A 193 2.58 -18.70 3.98
CA GLN A 193 1.47 -18.60 3.05
C GLN A 193 1.35 -17.21 2.42
N ILE A 194 2.00 -16.18 2.98
CA ILE A 194 2.02 -14.85 2.36
C ILE A 194 2.95 -14.90 1.14
N MET A 195 2.39 -14.70 -0.06
CA MET A 195 3.13 -14.82 -1.32
C MET A 195 4.17 -13.71 -1.50
N GLN A 196 3.84 -12.46 -1.16
CA GLN A 196 4.76 -11.32 -1.21
C GLN A 196 4.77 -10.56 0.12
N PRO A 197 5.48 -11.07 1.14
CA PRO A 197 5.51 -10.45 2.46
C PRO A 197 6.11 -9.03 2.46
N LEU A 198 6.96 -8.73 1.48
CA LEU A 198 7.62 -7.43 1.32
C LEU A 198 6.97 -6.51 0.28
N SER A 199 5.77 -6.82 -0.25
CA SER A 199 5.07 -5.88 -1.14
C SER A 199 4.85 -4.53 -0.42
N GLY A 200 5.06 -3.42 -1.12
CA GLY A 200 4.80 -2.08 -0.63
C GLY A 200 3.33 -1.73 -0.60
N GLU A 201 2.51 -2.51 -1.32
CA GLU A 201 1.08 -2.34 -1.49
C GLU A 201 0.34 -3.15 -0.42
N TYR A 202 -0.21 -2.46 0.57
CA TYR A 202 -1.01 -3.11 1.60
C TYR A 202 -2.00 -2.13 2.23
N ALA A 203 -3.05 -2.67 2.81
CA ALA A 203 -4.05 -1.89 3.52
C ALA A 203 -4.39 -2.54 4.85
N GLY A 204 -4.82 -1.75 5.81
CA GLY A 204 -5.30 -2.26 7.08
C GLY A 204 -6.11 -1.22 7.83
N TYR A 205 -6.82 -1.68 8.85
CA TYR A 205 -7.48 -0.75 9.76
C TYR A 205 -6.44 0.01 10.58
N ARG A 206 -6.64 1.33 10.72
CA ARG A 206 -5.80 2.23 11.51
C ARG A 206 -5.51 1.68 12.91
N GLU A 207 -6.53 1.15 13.58
CA GLU A 207 -6.42 0.60 14.94
C GLU A 207 -5.35 -0.50 15.06
N LEU A 208 -5.05 -1.23 13.97
CA LEU A 208 -4.00 -2.23 13.94
C LEU A 208 -2.62 -1.57 13.88
N PHE A 209 -2.45 -0.59 12.99
CA PHE A 209 -1.18 0.12 12.81
C PHE A 209 -0.79 0.93 14.05
N GLU A 210 -1.76 1.53 14.75
CA GLU A 210 -1.50 2.28 15.99
C GLU A 210 -1.03 1.40 17.17
N ARG A 211 -1.24 0.08 17.09
CA ARG A 211 -0.91 -0.88 18.15
C ARG A 211 0.39 -1.64 17.91
N ILE A 212 1.06 -1.41 16.78
CA ILE A 212 2.31 -2.10 16.44
C ILE A 212 3.45 -1.10 16.22
N PRO A 213 4.69 -1.47 16.58
CA PRO A 213 5.85 -0.67 16.24
C PRO A 213 6.10 -0.70 14.73
N PHE A 214 6.57 0.42 14.19
CA PHE A 214 7.04 0.50 12.80
C PHE A 214 8.57 0.41 12.79
N PRO A 215 9.15 -0.61 12.15
CA PRO A 215 10.59 -0.66 11.91
C PRO A 215 11.05 0.52 11.06
N ILE A 216 12.23 1.08 11.36
CA ILE A 216 12.85 2.10 10.52
C ILE A 216 13.49 1.48 9.27
N GLY A 217 13.71 2.27 8.22
CA GLY A 217 14.33 1.79 6.98
C GLY A 217 13.38 0.93 6.13
N TYR A 218 13.87 -0.25 5.71
CA TYR A 218 13.15 -1.25 4.90
C TYR A 218 12.68 -2.47 5.71
N GLY A 219 12.66 -2.33 7.04
CA GLY A 219 12.35 -3.41 7.98
C GLY A 219 10.92 -3.93 7.90
#